data_AF-A0A6P0JVY8-F1
#
_entry.id   AF-A0A6P0JVY8-F1
#
_cell.length_a   1.000
_cell.length_b   1.000
_cell.length_c   1.000
_cell.angle_alpha   90.00
_cell.angle_beta   90.00
_cell.angle_gamma   90.00
#
_symmetry.space_group_name_H-M   'P 1'
#
loop_
_entity.id
_entity.type
_entity.pdbx_description
1 polymer ?
#
loop_
_entity_poly.entity_id
_entity_poly.type
_entity_poly.pdbx_seq_one_letter_code
_entity_poly.pdbx_strand_id
1 'polypeptide(L)' 'RNLRISVAMILELLAKGATQKEILEDYPELETEDIEAAITYAYFLVNNEEVIERK' A
#
# COMPACT_ATOMS: atom_id res chain seq x y z
N ARG A 1 -11.65 -10.15 4.61
CA ARG A 1 -12.48 -9.01 4.17
C ARG A 1 -12.49 -9.01 2.64
N ASN A 2 -13.64 -8.86 1.99
CA ASN A 2 -13.75 -8.87 0.52
C ASN A 2 -13.56 -7.44 -0.03
N LEU A 3 -12.43 -6.82 0.33
CA LEU A 3 -12.02 -5.53 -0.19
C LEU A 3 -11.59 -5.75 -1.65
N ARG A 4 -12.19 -5.01 -2.58
CA ARG A 4 -11.79 -5.06 -4.00
C ARG A 4 -10.55 -4.21 -4.29
N ILE A 5 -10.06 -3.49 -3.30
CA ILE A 5 -8.83 -2.71 -3.40
C ILE A 5 -7.65 -3.58 -3.00
N SER A 6 -6.65 -3.64 -3.87
CA SER A 6 -5.42 -4.40 -3.61
C SER A 6 -4.39 -3.52 -2.90
N VAL A 7 -3.45 -4.14 -2.19
CA VAL A 7 -2.30 -3.45 -1.59
C VAL A 7 -1.54 -2.63 -2.64
N ALA A 8 -1.37 -3.18 -3.85
CA ALA A 8 -0.72 -2.47 -4.95
C ALA A 8 -1.44 -1.17 -5.35
N MET A 9 -2.77 -1.17 -5.35
CA MET A 9 -3.57 0.00 -5.69
C MET A 9 -3.47 1.09 -4.61
N ILE A 10 -3.46 0.72 -3.33
CA ILE A 10 -3.24 1.67 -2.23
C ILE A 10 -1.87 2.35 -2.38
N LEU A 11 -0.83 1.55 -2.63
CA LEU A 11 0.52 2.06 -2.83
C LEU A 11 0.64 2.94 -4.10
N GLU A 12 -0.08 2.62 -5.17
CA GLU A 12 -0.13 3.43 -6.38
C GLU A 12 -0.75 4.81 -6.13
N LEU A 13 -1.86 4.88 -5.36
CA LEU A 13 -2.51 6.14 -5.00
C LEU A 13 -1.58 7.00 -4.14
N LEU A 14 -0.94 6.40 -3.13
CA LEU A 14 0.07 7.07 -2.31
C LEU A 14 1.25 7.58 -3.16
N ALA A 15 1.74 6.78 -4.11
CA ALA A 15 2.83 7.15 -5.01
C ALA A 15 2.44 8.30 -5.96
N LYS A 16 1.16 8.40 -6.34
CA LYS A 16 0.60 9.52 -7.11
C LYS A 16 0.39 10.79 -6.27
N GLY A 17 0.66 10.74 -4.97
CA GLY A 17 0.57 11.87 -4.05
C GLY A 17 -0.78 12.00 -3.35
N ALA A 18 -1.67 11.01 -3.45
CA ALA A 18 -2.91 11.02 -2.68
C ALA A 18 -2.60 10.90 -1.19
N THR A 19 -3.30 11.68 -0.38
CA THR A 19 -3.23 11.59 1.08
C THR A 19 -4.07 10.42 1.58
N GLN A 20 -3.74 9.90 2.76
CA GLN A 20 -4.55 8.85 3.40
C GLN A 20 -6.02 9.27 3.56
N LYS A 21 -6.26 10.55 3.87
CA LYS A 21 -7.61 11.11 4.02
C LYS A 21 -8.40 11.03 2.71
N GLU A 22 -7.81 11.44 1.60
CA GLU A 22 -8.45 11.35 0.27
C GLU A 22 -8.76 9.90 -0.11
N ILE A 23 -7.83 8.97 0.18
CA ILE A 23 -8.03 7.54 -0.08
C ILE A 23 -9.21 6.99 0.75
N LEU A 24 -9.33 7.37 2.03
CA LEU A 24 -10.44 6.94 2.89
C LEU A 24 -11.78 7.58 2.49
N GLU A 25 -11.76 8.79 1.91
CA GLU A 25 -12.95 9.43 1.36
C GLU A 25 -13.45 8.74 0.09
N ASP A 26 -12.53 8.36 -0.81
CA ASP A 26 -12.82 7.64 -2.06
C ASP A 26 -13.20 6.16 -1.84
N TYR A 27 -12.70 5.56 -0.76
CA TYR A 27 -12.94 4.17 -0.38
C TYR A 27 -13.37 4.08 1.10
N PRO A 28 -14.65 4.36 1.42
CA PRO A 28 -15.16 4.36 2.80
C PRO A 28 -15.09 3.00 3.49
N GLU A 29 -14.92 1.92 2.72
CA GLU A 29 -14.70 0.57 3.23
C GLU A 29 -13.28 0.31 3.75
N LEU A 30 -12.32 1.21 3.46
CA LEU A 30 -10.97 1.15 3.99
C LEU A 30 -10.90 1.77 5.38
N GLU A 31 -10.08 1.17 6.21
CA GLU A 31 -9.68 1.73 7.50
C GLU A 31 -8.24 2.25 7.39
N THR A 32 -7.85 3.13 8.32
CA THR A 32 -6.49 3.70 8.33
C THR A 32 -5.45 2.58 8.48
N GLU A 33 -5.79 1.58 9.28
CA GLU A 33 -5.02 0.37 9.56
C GLU A 33 -4.76 -0.45 8.29
N ASP A 34 -5.67 -0.44 7.31
CA ASP A 34 -5.47 -1.15 6.04
C ASP A 34 -4.36 -0.46 5.21
N ILE A 35 -4.29 0.87 5.26
CA ILE A 35 -3.25 1.66 4.58
C ILE A 35 -1.89 1.46 5.26
N GLU A 36 -1.86 1.49 6.60
CA GLU A 36 -0.64 1.23 7.37
C GLU A 36 -0.12 -0.20 7.15
N ALA A 37 -1.03 -1.18 7.11
CA ALA A 37 -0.69 -2.57 6.79
C ALA A 37 -0.12 -2.71 5.36
N ALA A 38 -0.70 -2.00 4.38
CA ALA A 38 -0.20 -1.97 3.00
C ALA A 38 1.24 -1.41 2.92
N ILE A 39 1.51 -0.29 3.59
CA ILE A 39 2.84 0.33 3.65
C ILE A 39 3.83 -0.60 4.36
N THR A 40 3.42 -1.18 5.48
CA THR A 40 4.26 -2.11 6.26
C THR A 40 4.61 -3.35 5.44
N TYR A 41 3.63 -3.91 4.73
CA TYR A 41 3.86 -5.03 3.81
C TYR A 41 4.85 -4.65 2.70
N ALA A 42 4.70 -3.48 2.08
CA ALA A 42 5.63 -2.98 1.07
C ALA A 42 7.06 -2.83 1.63
N TYR A 43 7.19 -2.28 2.83
CA TYR A 43 8.48 -2.20 3.52
C TYR A 43 9.10 -3.57 3.72
N PHE A 44 8.35 -4.56 4.22
CA PHE A 44 8.88 -5.91 4.39
C PHE A 44 9.25 -6.60 3.08
N LEU A 45 8.54 -6.34 1.99
CA LEU A 45 8.90 -6.85 0.67
C LEU A 45 10.25 -6.28 0.22
N VAL A 46 10.41 -4.96 0.23
CA VAL A 46 11.64 -4.29 -0.21
C VAL A 46 12.82 -4.60 0.74
N ASN A 47 12.56 -4.68 2.05
CA ASN A 47 13.60 -4.94 3.04
C ASN A 47 14.05 -6.42 3.08
N ASN A 48 13.21 -7.36 2.64
CA ASN A 48 13.59 -8.77 2.49
C ASN A 48 14.03 -9.14 1.06
N GLU A 49 14.03 -8.20 0.12
CA GLU A 49 14.65 -8.43 -1.18
C GLU A 49 16.18 -8.51 -1.00
N GLU A 50 16.72 -9.73 -1.10
CA GLU A 50 18.14 -9.90 -1.40
C GLU A 50 18.42 -9.21 -2.73
N VAL A 51 19.24 -8.15 -2.70
CA VAL A 51 19.77 -7.52 -3.90
C VAL A 51 20.71 -8.52 -4.57
N ILE A 52 20.16 -9.38 -5.44
CA ILE A 52 20.97 -10.19 -6.34
C ILE A 52 21.47 -9.25 -7.43
N GLU A 53 22.68 -8.71 -7.27
CA GLU A 53 23.38 -8.06 -8.38
C GLU A 53 23.49 -9.07 -9.54
N ARG A 54 22.78 -8.81 -10.64
CA ARG A 54 23.05 -9.49 -11.90
C ARG A 54 24.40 -9.01 -12.40
N LYS A 55 25.42 -9.88 -12.27
CA LYS A 55 26.71 -9.76 -12.96
C LYS A 55 26.57 -9.94 -14.46
#